data_AF-A0A3D1CKP1-F1
#
_entry.id   AF-A0A3D1CKP1-F1
#
_cell.length_a   1.000
_cell.length_b   1.000
_cell.length_c   1.000
_cell.angle_alpha   90.00
_cell.angle_beta   90.00
_cell.angle_gamma   90.00
#
_symmetry.space_group_name_H-M   'P 1'
#
loop_
_entity.id
_entity.type
_entity.pdbx_description
1 polymer ?
#
loop_
_entity_poly.entity_id
_entity_poly.type
_entity_poly.pdbx_seq_one_letter_code
_entity_poly.pdbx_strand_id
1 'polypeptide(L)'
;MLNAGTRRWVSTHIPAKAAEALEIGHQLSIANSGETLTLRQKDLVIDSSNQTIKLLAEFNANTSFTTGQVLSIVLPPVDNGVLIPDRAVVHTGGETIVYVRTAAGIEARTLELQSIGANYLASEGIAVGEEIAIQGTAVLKGIQLGLGGAE
;
A
#
# COMPACT_ATOMS: atom_id res chain seq x y z
N MET A 1 -21.11 22.64 -13.37
CA MET A 1 -20.37 23.89 -13.13
C MET A 1 -19.49 23.66 -11.91
N LEU A 2 -18.16 23.71 -12.07
CA LEU A 2 -17.24 23.55 -10.93
C LEU A 2 -17.36 24.81 -10.07
N ASN A 3 -17.84 24.64 -8.84
CA ASN A 3 -17.90 25.72 -7.86
C ASN A 3 -16.45 25.98 -7.44
N ALA A 4 -15.79 26.95 -8.07
CA ALA A 4 -14.41 27.30 -7.76
C ALA A 4 -14.39 27.97 -6.38
N GLY A 5 -14.23 27.18 -5.33
CA GLY A 5 -13.77 27.69 -4.05
C GLY A 5 -12.47 28.47 -4.27
N THR A 6 -12.17 29.44 -3.42
CA THR A 6 -10.95 30.26 -3.48
C THR A 6 -9.64 29.47 -3.40
N ARG A 7 -9.72 28.15 -3.22
CA ARG A 7 -8.59 27.24 -3.02
C ARG A 7 -8.09 26.74 -4.37
N ARG A 8 -6.77 26.53 -4.45
CA ARG A 8 -6.13 26.05 -5.69
C ARG A 8 -6.46 24.58 -5.94
N TRP A 9 -6.36 24.17 -7.19
CA TRP A 9 -6.66 22.82 -7.66
C TRP A 9 -5.41 22.22 -8.31
N VAL A 10 -5.28 20.91 -8.22
CA VAL A 10 -4.27 20.11 -8.90
C VAL A 10 -4.98 19.16 -9.87
N SER A 11 -4.49 19.12 -11.10
CA SER A 11 -4.84 18.10 -12.09
C SER A 11 -3.72 17.07 -12.14
N THR A 12 -4.08 15.79 -12.13
CA THR A 12 -3.10 14.70 -12.24
C THR A 12 -3.62 13.59 -13.15
N HIS A 13 -2.70 12.81 -13.72
CA HIS A 13 -2.99 11.58 -14.45
C HIS A 13 -2.35 10.43 -13.69
N ILE A 14 -3.14 9.41 -13.35
CA ILE A 14 -2.65 8.23 -12.65
C ILE A 14 -3.04 6.95 -13.40
N PRO A 15 -2.32 5.84 -13.22
CA PRO A 15 -2.71 4.57 -13.81
C PRO A 15 -4.14 4.18 -13.43
N ALA A 16 -4.93 3.68 -14.38
CA ALA A 16 -6.34 3.32 -14.17
C ALA A 16 -6.52 2.39 -12.97
N LYS A 17 -5.66 1.38 -12.81
CA LYS A 17 -5.67 0.44 -11.68
C LYS A 17 -5.54 1.14 -10.32
N ALA A 18 -4.70 2.17 -10.21
CA ALA A 18 -4.55 2.92 -8.97
C ALA A 18 -5.77 3.79 -8.65
N ALA A 19 -6.55 4.17 -9.67
CA ALA A 19 -7.75 4.98 -9.53
C ALA A 19 -9.01 4.18 -9.18
N GLU A 20 -8.99 2.85 -9.33
CA GLU A 20 -10.11 1.97 -9.01
C GLU A 20 -10.50 2.09 -7.53
N ALA A 21 -9.51 2.10 -6.64
CA ALA A 21 -9.72 2.20 -5.20
C ALA A 21 -9.74 3.66 -4.67
N LEU A 22 -9.81 4.66 -5.55
CA LEU A 22 -10.01 6.06 -5.16
C LEU A 22 -11.47 6.48 -5.32
N GLU A 23 -12.01 7.07 -4.26
CA GLU A 23 -13.35 7.65 -4.23
C GLU A 23 -13.30 9.18 -4.09
N ILE A 24 -14.32 9.85 -4.62
CA ILE A 24 -14.49 11.30 -4.41
C ILE A 24 -14.57 11.57 -2.92
N GLY A 25 -13.79 12.54 -2.43
CA GLY A 25 -13.64 12.82 -1.01
C GLY A 25 -12.37 12.23 -0.37
N HIS A 26 -11.69 11.28 -1.02
CA HIS A 26 -10.40 10.76 -0.52
C HIS A 26 -9.36 11.87 -0.36
N GLN A 27 -8.57 11.76 0.70
CA GLN A 27 -7.46 12.67 0.96
C GLN A 27 -6.21 12.20 0.20
N LEU A 28 -5.60 13.12 -0.53
CA LEU A 28 -4.30 12.96 -1.20
C LEU A 28 -3.27 13.85 -0.51
N SER A 29 -1.99 13.59 -0.72
CA SER A 29 -0.91 14.42 -0.15
C SER A 29 0.07 14.88 -1.23
N ILE A 30 0.69 16.04 -1.05
CA ILE A 30 1.83 16.47 -1.87
C ILE A 30 3.13 15.97 -1.24
N ALA A 31 3.95 15.29 -2.03
CA ALA A 31 5.24 14.78 -1.59
C ALA A 31 6.11 15.91 -1.01
N ASN A 32 6.80 15.63 0.10
CA ASN A 32 7.77 16.53 0.73
C ASN A 32 7.24 17.90 1.18
N SER A 33 5.92 18.06 1.38
CA SER A 33 5.35 19.34 1.85
C SER A 33 4.39 19.20 3.04
N GLY A 34 3.80 18.02 3.25
CA GLY A 34 2.74 17.83 4.25
C GLY A 34 1.39 18.45 3.87
N GLU A 35 1.29 19.13 2.72
CA GLU A 35 0.04 19.69 2.23
C GLU A 35 -0.89 18.58 1.73
N THR A 36 -2.18 18.72 2.04
CA THR A 36 -3.20 17.72 1.69
C THR A 36 -4.23 18.29 0.73
N LEU A 37 -4.78 17.41 -0.10
CA LEU A 37 -5.86 17.71 -1.04
C LEU A 37 -7.04 16.77 -0.82
N THR A 38 -8.22 17.22 -1.22
CA THR A 38 -9.40 16.36 -1.32
C THR A 38 -9.68 16.07 -2.79
N LEU A 39 -9.80 14.79 -3.17
CA LEU A 39 -10.22 14.39 -4.50
C LEU A 39 -11.65 14.89 -4.77
N ARG A 40 -11.81 15.77 -5.76
CA ARG A 40 -13.11 16.39 -6.11
C ARG A 40 -13.74 15.80 -7.36
N GLN A 41 -12.92 15.38 -8.31
CA GLN A 41 -13.37 14.78 -9.55
C GLN A 41 -12.44 13.66 -9.99
N LYS A 42 -13.05 12.59 -10.49
CA LYS A 42 -12.42 11.48 -11.19
C LYS A 42 -13.11 11.41 -12.55
N ASP A 43 -12.36 11.52 -13.63
CA ASP A 43 -12.93 11.32 -14.97
C ASP A 43 -13.39 9.86 -15.12
N LEU A 44 -14.30 9.59 -16.05
CA LEU A 44 -14.82 8.24 -16.31
C LEU A 44 -14.20 7.60 -17.56
N VAL A 45 -13.37 8.35 -18.28
CA VAL A 45 -12.74 7.92 -19.52
C VAL A 45 -11.26 7.68 -19.26
N ILE A 46 -10.82 6.46 -19.51
CA ILE A 46 -9.40 6.08 -19.50
C ILE A 46 -8.81 6.53 -20.82
N ASP A 47 -7.69 7.26 -20.77
CA ASP A 47 -6.90 7.57 -21.96
C ASP A 47 -6.27 6.27 -22.48
N SER A 48 -6.72 5.81 -23.65
CA SER A 48 -6.30 4.55 -24.23
C SER A 48 -4.84 4.53 -24.69
N SER A 49 -4.21 5.71 -24.84
CA SER A 49 -2.82 5.81 -25.28
C SER A 49 -1.82 5.52 -24.17
N ASN A 50 -2.20 5.76 -22.90
CA ASN A 50 -1.29 5.65 -21.75
C ASN A 50 -1.93 4.96 -20.53
N GLN A 51 -3.17 4.47 -20.65
CA GLN A 51 -3.93 3.79 -19.59
C GLN A 51 -4.02 4.60 -18.29
N THR A 52 -4.07 5.93 -18.41
CA THR A 52 -4.25 6.83 -17.27
C THR A 52 -5.65 7.41 -17.23
N ILE A 53 -6.04 7.85 -16.03
CA ILE A 53 -7.27 8.58 -15.79
C ILE A 53 -6.93 9.93 -15.16
N LYS A 54 -7.66 10.96 -15.56
CA LYS A 54 -7.49 12.30 -15.03
C LYS A 54 -8.27 12.45 -13.73
N LEU A 55 -7.60 13.02 -12.73
CA LEU A 55 -8.19 13.41 -11.45
C LEU A 55 -8.03 14.91 -11.23
N LEU A 56 -9.01 15.50 -10.55
CA LEU A 56 -8.92 16.86 -10.01
C LEU A 56 -9.07 16.82 -8.50
N ALA A 57 -8.07 17.36 -7.79
CA ALA A 57 -8.07 17.48 -6.34
C ALA A 57 -7.92 18.94 -5.92
N GLU A 58 -8.62 19.34 -4.87
CA GLU A 58 -8.60 20.70 -4.32
C GLU A 58 -7.73 20.72 -3.05
N PHE A 59 -6.88 21.73 -2.89
CA PHE A 59 -6.10 21.90 -1.67
C PHE A 59 -7.03 22.12 -0.46
N ASN A 60 -6.70 21.50 0.67
CA ASN A 60 -7.48 21.65 1.90
C ASN A 60 -7.26 23.00 2.60
N ALA A 61 -6.16 23.69 2.28
CA ALA A 61 -5.79 25.00 2.80
C ALA A 61 -5.25 25.92 1.68
N ASN A 62 -4.99 27.18 2.01
CA ASN A 62 -4.25 28.06 1.10
C ASN A 62 -2.81 27.56 0.96
N THR A 63 -2.28 27.58 -0.25
CA THR A 63 -0.95 27.08 -0.58
C THR A 63 -0.08 28.17 -1.20
N SER A 64 1.25 28.03 -1.10
CA SER A 64 2.22 28.85 -1.83
C SER A 64 2.51 28.33 -3.25
N PHE A 65 2.07 27.13 -3.62
CA PHE A 65 2.32 26.56 -4.95
C PHE A 65 1.67 27.38 -6.07
N THR A 66 2.43 27.68 -7.12
CA THR A 66 1.95 28.52 -8.23
C THR A 66 1.23 27.69 -9.29
N THR A 67 0.31 28.34 -10.02
CA THR A 67 -0.35 27.71 -11.17
C THR A 67 0.69 27.35 -12.23
N GLY A 68 0.60 26.13 -12.77
CA GLY A 68 1.56 25.60 -13.75
C GLY A 68 2.78 24.92 -13.12
N GLN A 69 2.93 24.98 -11.80
CA GLN A 69 3.95 24.21 -11.10
C GLN A 69 3.67 22.71 -11.20
N VAL A 70 4.70 21.93 -11.52
CA VAL A 70 4.64 20.46 -11.48
C VAL A 70 4.80 20.00 -10.03
N LEU A 71 3.86 19.19 -9.56
CA LEU A 71 3.83 18.65 -8.20
C LEU A 71 3.79 17.12 -8.26
N SER A 72 4.36 16.48 -7.23
CA SER A 72 4.24 15.03 -7.03
C SER A 72 3.17 14.74 -5.98
N ILE A 73 2.18 13.93 -6.36
CA ILE A 73 1.08 13.54 -5.47
C ILE A 73 1.35 12.14 -4.94
N VAL A 74 1.15 11.97 -3.63
CA VAL A 74 1.12 10.67 -2.95
C VAL A 74 -0.35 10.27 -2.80
N LEU A 75 -0.69 9.13 -3.40
CA LEU A 75 -2.02 8.53 -3.25
C LEU A 75 -2.10 7.80 -1.91
N PRO A 76 -3.28 7.78 -1.26
CA PRO A 76 -3.48 6.95 -0.08
C PRO A 76 -3.28 5.47 -0.44
N PRO A 77 -2.80 4.64 0.49
CA PRO A 77 -2.82 3.20 0.31
C PRO A 77 -4.27 2.74 0.08
N VAL A 78 -4.44 1.91 -0.94
CA VAL A 78 -5.74 1.42 -1.40
C VAL A 78 -6.25 0.25 -0.57
N ASP A 79 -5.34 -0.45 0.11
CA ASP A 79 -5.63 -1.63 0.91
C ASP A 79 -5.20 -1.39 2.37
N ASN A 80 -6.08 -1.76 3.30
CA ASN A 80 -5.74 -1.85 4.71
C ASN A 80 -5.17 -3.23 5.01
N GLY A 81 -4.13 -3.29 5.81
CA GLY A 81 -3.52 -4.56 6.18
C GLY A 81 -2.30 -4.38 7.08
N VAL A 82 -1.71 -5.49 7.47
CA VAL A 82 -0.48 -5.52 8.26
C VAL A 82 0.72 -5.53 7.32
N LEU A 83 1.65 -4.60 7.55
CA LEU A 83 2.92 -4.56 6.84
C LEU A 83 3.83 -5.70 7.32
N ILE A 84 4.23 -6.56 6.38
CA ILE A 84 5.13 -7.69 6.61
C ILE A 84 6.47 -7.42 5.91
N PRO A 85 7.60 -7.36 6.65
CA PRO A 85 8.92 -7.25 6.05
C PRO A 85 9.24 -8.46 5.17
N ASP A 86 9.92 -8.26 4.03
CA ASP A 86 10.30 -9.36 3.13
C ASP A 86 11.07 -10.48 3.85
N ARG A 87 11.99 -10.12 4.75
CA ARG A 87 12.80 -11.05 5.54
C ARG A 87 12.01 -11.97 6.46
N ALA A 88 10.73 -11.66 6.73
CA ALA A 88 9.83 -12.52 7.50
C ALA A 88 9.08 -13.54 6.63
N VAL A 89 9.13 -13.37 5.30
CA VAL A 89 8.37 -14.17 4.35
C VAL A 89 9.22 -15.34 3.86
N VAL A 90 8.65 -16.53 3.92
CA VAL A 90 9.25 -17.76 3.43
C VAL A 90 8.43 -18.31 2.28
N HIS A 91 9.05 -18.44 1.11
CA HIS A 91 8.42 -19.05 -0.06
C HIS A 91 8.64 -20.57 -0.07
N THR A 92 7.55 -21.33 -0.13
CA THR A 92 7.57 -22.80 -0.19
C THR A 92 6.45 -23.30 -1.08
N GLY A 93 6.77 -24.03 -2.15
CA GLY A 93 5.75 -24.75 -2.94
C GLY A 93 4.70 -23.85 -3.61
N GLY A 94 4.98 -22.55 -3.80
CA GLY A 94 4.02 -21.57 -4.32
C GLY A 94 3.26 -20.80 -3.24
N GLU A 95 3.41 -21.19 -1.97
CA GLU A 95 2.80 -20.53 -0.82
C GLU A 95 3.79 -19.57 -0.13
N THR A 96 3.24 -18.54 0.51
CA THR A 96 3.96 -17.60 1.38
C THR A 96 3.65 -17.89 2.84
N ILE A 97 4.69 -18.22 3.60
CA ILE A 97 4.59 -18.58 5.02
C ILE A 97 5.26 -17.51 5.88
N VAL A 98 4.62 -17.15 6.99
CA VAL A 98 5.19 -16.32 8.06
C VAL A 98 5.18 -17.12 9.36
N TYR A 99 6.28 -17.09 10.11
CA TYR A 99 6.38 -17.74 11.41
C TYR A 99 6.00 -16.76 12.51
N VAL A 100 4.90 -17.04 13.20
CA VAL A 100 4.31 -16.19 14.25
C VAL A 100 4.63 -16.77 15.62
N ARG A 101 5.08 -15.94 16.55
CA ARG A 101 5.26 -16.31 17.95
C ARG A 101 3.89 -16.33 18.65
N THR A 102 3.60 -17.45 19.28
CA THR A 102 2.41 -17.64 20.11
C THR A 102 2.83 -18.01 21.53
N ALA A 103 1.86 -18.03 22.47
CA ALA A 103 2.13 -18.48 23.84
C ALA A 103 2.61 -19.95 23.91
N ALA A 104 2.29 -20.76 22.89
CA ALA A 104 2.67 -22.17 22.81
C ALA A 104 3.99 -22.41 22.06
N GLY A 105 4.61 -21.38 21.47
CA GLY A 105 5.85 -21.51 20.70
C GLY A 105 5.82 -20.71 19.40
N ILE A 106 6.19 -21.35 18.29
CA ILE A 106 6.20 -20.75 16.95
C ILE A 106 5.20 -21.51 16.07
N GLU A 107 4.32 -20.77 15.41
CA GLU A 107 3.32 -21.28 14.46
C GLU A 107 3.71 -20.86 13.04
N ALA A 108 3.65 -21.79 12.08
CA ALA A 108 3.80 -21.48 10.67
C ALA A 108 2.44 -21.13 10.08
N ARG A 109 2.25 -19.90 9.60
CA ARG A 109 0.99 -19.43 9.05
C ARG A 109 1.14 -19.07 7.57
N THR A 110 0.36 -19.71 6.71
CA THR A 110 0.27 -19.35 5.29
C THR A 110 -0.59 -18.10 5.15
N LEU A 111 -0.09 -17.09 4.42
CA LEU A 111 -0.76 -15.81 4.20
C LEU A 111 -0.78 -15.49 2.71
N GLU A 112 -1.88 -14.92 2.23
CA GLU A 112 -1.92 -14.23 0.94
C GLU A 112 -1.29 -12.85 1.09
N LEU A 113 -0.19 -12.61 0.37
CA LEU A 113 0.63 -11.42 0.52
C LEU A 113 0.66 -10.59 -0.76
N GLN A 114 0.25 -9.32 -0.67
CA GLN A 114 0.35 -8.36 -1.76
C GLN A 114 1.70 -7.63 -1.68
N SER A 115 2.50 -7.69 -2.74
CA SER A 115 3.78 -6.97 -2.80
C SER A 115 3.55 -5.45 -2.86
N ILE A 116 4.26 -4.70 -2.00
CA ILE A 116 4.20 -3.24 -1.89
C ILE A 116 5.62 -2.64 -1.80
N GLY A 117 6.39 -2.81 -2.86
CA GLY A 117 7.79 -2.39 -2.92
C GLY A 117 8.68 -3.44 -2.26
N ALA A 118 9.44 -3.05 -1.24
CA ALA A 118 10.35 -3.95 -0.53
C ALA A 118 9.66 -4.82 0.53
N ASN A 119 8.40 -4.56 0.86
CA ASN A 119 7.63 -5.28 1.86
C ASN A 119 6.37 -5.89 1.24
N TYR A 120 5.61 -6.59 2.06
CA TYR A 120 4.32 -7.16 1.70
C TYR A 120 3.22 -6.58 2.59
N LEU A 121 1.99 -6.59 2.07
CA LEU A 121 0.77 -6.28 2.79
C LEU A 121 -0.01 -7.59 2.97
N ALA A 122 -0.31 -7.93 4.22
CA ALA A 122 -1.25 -9.00 4.56
C ALA A 122 -2.60 -8.35 4.91
N SER A 123 -3.60 -8.54 4.05
CA SER A 123 -4.95 -8.03 4.30
C SER A 123 -5.70 -8.84 5.36
N GLU A 124 -5.30 -10.09 5.56
CA GLU A 124 -5.89 -11.01 6.54
C GLU A 124 -4.86 -12.01 7.08
N GLY A 125 -5.29 -12.82 8.06
CA GLY A 125 -4.48 -13.92 8.62
C GLY A 125 -3.41 -13.49 9.61
N ILE A 126 -3.19 -12.21 9.83
CA ILE A 126 -2.27 -11.70 10.85
C ILE A 126 -2.78 -10.36 11.43
N ALA A 127 -2.59 -10.17 12.72
CA ALA A 127 -3.03 -8.98 13.44
C ALA A 127 -1.85 -8.07 13.84
N VAL A 128 -2.14 -6.77 13.96
CA VAL A 128 -1.18 -5.80 14.50
C VAL A 128 -0.82 -6.20 15.94
N GLY A 129 0.48 -6.23 16.23
CA GLY A 129 1.00 -6.60 17.55
C GLY A 129 1.41 -8.07 17.67
N GLU A 130 1.08 -8.93 16.69
CA GLU A 130 1.66 -10.27 16.62
C GLU A 130 3.17 -10.18 16.30
N GLU A 131 3.97 -10.99 17.00
CA GLU A 131 5.41 -11.05 16.81
C GLU A 131 5.75 -12.10 15.74
N ILE A 132 6.54 -11.71 14.74
CA ILE A 132 6.95 -12.58 13.63
C ILE A 132 8.46 -12.79 13.59
N ALA A 133 8.90 -13.96 13.14
CA ALA A 133 10.31 -14.24 12.94
C ALA A 133 10.83 -13.51 11.69
N ILE A 134 11.80 -12.63 11.88
CA ILE A 134 12.48 -11.87 10.80
C ILE A 134 13.89 -12.39 10.49
N GLN A 135 14.35 -13.40 11.23
CA GLN A 135 15.66 -14.03 11.13
C GLN A 135 15.53 -15.51 11.52
N GLY A 136 16.46 -16.35 11.04
CA GLY A 136 16.45 -17.79 11.35
C GLY A 136 15.30 -18.57 10.72
N THR A 137 14.56 -17.97 9.78
CA THR A 137 13.39 -18.55 9.13
C THR A 137 13.71 -19.83 8.34
N ALA A 138 14.95 -19.96 7.82
CA ALA A 138 15.43 -21.19 7.20
C ALA A 138 15.52 -22.38 8.17
N VAL A 139 15.93 -22.12 9.42
CA VAL A 139 16.00 -23.16 10.47
C VAL A 139 14.59 -23.59 10.86
N LEU A 140 13.67 -22.63 11.03
CA LEU A 140 12.26 -22.91 11.31
C LEU A 140 11.61 -23.75 10.21
N LYS A 141 11.90 -23.43 8.94
CA LYS A 141 11.47 -24.25 7.79
C LYS A 141 12.07 -25.65 7.81
N GLY A 142 13.35 -25.79 8.16
CA GLY A 142 14.01 -27.09 8.31
C GLY A 142 13.34 -27.97 9.37
N ILE A 143 13.06 -27.40 10.55
CA ILE A 143 12.35 -28.09 11.63
C ILE A 143 10.95 -28.53 11.17
N GLN A 144 10.21 -27.64 10.50
CA GLN A 144 8.87 -27.93 9.97
C GLN A 144 8.88 -29.07 8.94
N LEU A 145 9.92 -29.15 8.10
CA LEU A 145 10.10 -30.21 7.11
C LEU A 145 10.65 -31.52 7.72
N GLY A 146 10.83 -31.59 9.04
CA GLY A 146 11.37 -32.76 9.73
C GLY A 146 12.87 -32.96 9.56
N LEU A 147 13.60 -31.93 9.12
CA LEU A 147 15.04 -32.00 8.82
C LEU A 147 15.95 -31.75 10.04
N GLY A 148 15.36 -31.51 11.23
CA GLY A 148 16.10 -31.20 12.46
C GLY A 148 16.40 -32.38 13.38
N GLY A 149 16.11 -33.62 12.96
CA GLY A 149 16.14 -34.81 13.83
C GLY A 149 17.25 -35.82 13.56
N ALA A 150 18.35 -35.43 12.89
CA ALA A 150 19.45 -36.34 12.58
C ALA A 150 20.72 -35.98 13.36
N GLU A 151 20.70 -36.21 14.68
CA GLU A 151 21.87 -36.50 15.53
C GLU A 151 21.49 -37.51 16.62
#